data_AF-A0A962T4T9-F1
#
_entry.id   AF-A0A962T4T9-F1
#
_cell.length_a   1.000
_cell.length_b   1.000
_cell.length_c   1.000
_cell.angle_alpha   90.00
_cell.angle_beta   90.00
_cell.angle_gamma   90.00
#
_symmetry.space_group_name_H-M   'P 1'
#
loop_
_entity.id
_entity.type
_entity.pdbx_description
1 polymer ?
#
loop_
_entity_poly.entity_id
_entity_poly.type
_entity_poly.pdbx_seq_one_letter_code
_entity_poly.pdbx_strand_id
1 'polypeptide(L)'
;NSQLRAVAAGTGSRFSSIAKNYNGTYSAQRQELIEGSQHYRRVFVYLREQFYLPVWRRFIDAAQLAGALRIPLNVNPLSLYRPEFRQPALPWIDPAKEATAFEKFIAMGVKSRWQIIRDIGGDPRQVDAQLEADPLDVRPVPDSNSPTQPNAPEGEPDDDEQPKQQEAA
;
A
#
# COMPACT_ATOMS: atom_id res chain seq x y z
N ASN A 1 -7.36 27.24 -14.61
CA ASN A 1 -6.76 25.98 -14.09
C ASN A 1 -6.11 25.06 -15.14
N SER A 2 -6.22 25.33 -16.44
CA SER A 2 -5.65 24.46 -17.50
C SER A 2 -4.11 24.36 -17.46
N GLN A 3 -3.42 25.49 -17.23
CA GLN A 3 -1.95 25.54 -17.19
C GLN A 3 -1.36 24.65 -16.08
N LEU A 4 -1.93 24.71 -14.87
CA LEU A 4 -1.49 23.88 -13.74
C LEU A 4 -1.77 22.38 -13.98
N ARG A 5 -2.85 22.04 -14.68
CA ARG A 5 -3.14 20.65 -15.07
C ARG A 5 -2.15 20.12 -16.12
N ALA A 6 -1.72 20.97 -17.06
CA ALA A 6 -0.70 20.59 -18.03
C ALA A 6 0.67 20.34 -17.35
N VAL A 7 1.04 21.17 -16.38
CA VAL A 7 2.26 20.98 -15.57
C VAL A 7 2.18 19.68 -14.74
N ALA A 8 1.03 19.42 -14.11
CA ALA A 8 0.78 18.17 -13.39
C ALA A 8 0.96 16.93 -14.28
N ALA A 9 0.33 16.94 -15.46
CA ALA A 9 0.43 15.85 -16.44
C ALA A 9 1.87 15.63 -16.92
N GLY A 10 2.64 16.70 -17.16
CA GLY A 10 4.03 16.59 -17.64
C GLY A 10 5.01 16.12 -16.55
N THR A 11 4.80 16.51 -15.30
CA THR A 11 5.71 16.19 -14.19
C THR A 11 5.38 14.87 -13.49
N GLY A 12 4.24 14.26 -13.79
CA GLY A 12 3.74 13.10 -13.05
C GLY A 12 3.33 13.41 -11.61
N SER A 13 3.21 14.70 -11.28
CA SER A 13 2.75 15.19 -9.99
C SER A 13 1.25 15.47 -10.04
N ARG A 14 0.61 15.42 -8.87
CA ARG A 14 -0.83 15.61 -8.73
C ARG A 14 -1.21 17.09 -8.85
N PHE A 15 -2.30 17.39 -9.56
CA PHE A 15 -2.83 18.75 -9.65
C PHE A 15 -3.22 19.28 -8.27
N SER A 16 -3.88 18.46 -7.43
CA SER A 16 -4.25 18.84 -6.07
C SER A 16 -3.04 19.21 -5.22
N SER A 17 -1.94 18.46 -5.35
CA SER A 17 -0.68 18.78 -4.68
C SER A 17 -0.03 20.06 -5.21
N ILE A 18 -0.02 20.30 -6.52
CA ILE A 18 0.59 21.49 -7.13
C ILE A 18 -0.24 22.76 -6.82
N ALA A 19 -1.55 22.67 -6.96
CA ALA A 19 -2.48 23.78 -6.76
C ALA A 19 -2.89 23.97 -5.28
N LYS A 20 -2.46 23.06 -4.39
CA LYS A 20 -2.91 22.96 -2.99
C LYS A 20 -4.44 22.98 -2.85
N ASN A 21 -5.13 22.38 -3.82
CA ASN A 21 -6.59 22.31 -3.85
C ASN A 21 -7.03 20.85 -3.82
N TYR A 22 -7.60 20.45 -2.69
CA TYR A 22 -8.07 19.08 -2.44
C TYR A 22 -9.59 18.95 -2.61
N ASN A 23 -10.27 19.94 -3.17
CA ASN A 23 -11.71 19.88 -3.39
C ASN A 23 -12.04 18.92 -4.56
N GLY A 24 -12.92 17.96 -4.34
CA GLY A 24 -13.35 16.96 -5.33
C GLY A 24 -14.02 15.74 -4.69
N THR A 25 -14.70 14.94 -5.50
CA THR A 25 -15.33 13.68 -5.03
C THR A 25 -14.26 12.66 -4.63
N TYR A 26 -14.63 11.71 -3.77
CA TYR A 26 -13.75 10.61 -3.34
C TYR A 26 -13.12 9.86 -4.53
N SER A 27 -13.93 9.57 -5.55
CA SER A 27 -13.49 8.88 -6.77
C SER A 27 -12.43 9.68 -7.54
N ALA A 28 -12.59 11.00 -7.64
CA ALA A 28 -11.61 11.86 -8.31
C ALA A 28 -10.28 11.93 -7.55
N GLN A 29 -10.32 12.08 -6.22
CA GLN A 29 -9.13 12.07 -5.38
C GLN A 29 -8.41 10.71 -5.41
N ARG A 30 -9.16 9.61 -5.46
CA ARG A 30 -8.61 8.26 -5.55
C ARG A 30 -7.94 7.99 -6.89
N GLN A 31 -8.54 8.44 -7.98
CA GLN A 31 -7.91 8.33 -9.30
C GLN A 31 -6.58 9.10 -9.35
N GLU A 32 -6.56 10.33 -8.83
CA GLU A 32 -5.34 11.14 -8.75
C GLU A 32 -4.26 10.53 -7.86
N LEU A 33 -4.66 9.89 -6.74
CA LEU A 33 -3.75 9.12 -5.89
C LEU A 33 -3.13 7.95 -6.65
N ILE A 34 -3.96 7.14 -7.33
CA ILE A 34 -3.55 5.97 -8.10
C ILE A 34 -2.55 6.38 -9.19
N GLU A 35 -2.85 7.40 -9.98
CA GLU A 35 -1.95 7.88 -11.04
C GLU A 35 -0.60 8.36 -10.48
N GLY A 36 -0.62 9.19 -9.43
CA GLY A 36 0.60 9.65 -8.78
C GLY A 36 1.40 8.51 -8.14
N SER A 37 0.73 7.47 -7.65
CA SER A 37 1.42 6.32 -7.04
C SER A 37 2.28 5.54 -8.02
N GLN A 38 1.83 5.40 -9.26
CA GLN A 38 2.57 4.72 -10.31
C GLN A 38 3.85 5.49 -10.66
N HIS A 39 3.79 6.82 -10.61
CA HIS A 39 4.97 7.67 -10.73
C HIS A 39 5.95 7.46 -9.57
N TYR A 40 5.48 7.53 -8.32
CA TYR A 40 6.33 7.28 -7.15
C TYR A 40 6.98 5.90 -7.16
N ARG A 41 6.23 4.86 -7.57
CA ARG A 41 6.77 3.50 -7.74
C ARG A 41 7.89 3.45 -8.75
N ARG A 42 7.77 4.16 -9.87
CA ARG A 42 8.83 4.26 -10.89
C ARG A 42 10.09 4.93 -10.33
N VAL A 43 9.93 6.05 -9.64
CA VAL A 43 11.05 6.77 -9.01
C VAL A 43 11.74 5.90 -7.96
N PHE A 44 10.96 5.19 -7.13
CA PHE A 44 11.52 4.27 -6.14
C PHE A 44 12.28 3.11 -6.79
N VAL A 45 11.77 2.51 -7.86
CA VAL A 45 12.48 1.48 -8.63
C VAL A 45 13.80 2.02 -9.17
N TYR A 46 13.80 3.23 -9.73
CA TYR A 46 15.03 3.87 -10.18
C TYR A 46 16.04 4.05 -9.04
N LEU A 47 15.61 4.58 -7.90
CA LEU A 47 16.44 4.75 -6.72
C LEU A 47 16.98 3.41 -6.18
N ARG A 48 16.15 2.36 -6.21
CA ARG A 48 16.55 0.99 -5.84
C ARG A 48 17.70 0.49 -6.71
N GLU A 49 17.55 0.54 -8.03
CA GLU A 49 18.55 0.02 -8.97
C GLU A 49 19.85 0.84 -8.93
N GLN A 50 19.74 2.17 -8.85
CA GLN A 50 20.90 3.06 -8.97
C GLN A 50 21.63 3.30 -7.67
N PHE A 51 20.96 3.23 -6.53
CA PHE A 51 21.53 3.59 -5.23
C PHE A 51 21.51 2.44 -4.23
N TYR A 52 20.34 1.93 -3.87
CA TYR A 52 20.23 0.94 -2.78
C TYR A 52 20.93 -0.38 -3.10
N LEU A 53 20.73 -0.94 -4.30
CA LEU A 53 21.33 -2.22 -4.68
C LEU A 53 22.86 -2.16 -4.74
N PRO A 54 23.49 -1.16 -5.39
CA PRO A 54 24.95 -1.02 -5.38
C PRO A 54 25.54 -0.88 -3.98
N VAL A 55 24.90 -0.08 -3.12
CA VAL A 55 25.35 0.11 -1.73
C VAL A 55 25.24 -1.19 -0.94
N TRP A 56 24.12 -1.90 -1.07
CA TRP A 56 23.90 -3.19 -0.40
C TRP A 56 24.93 -4.24 -0.82
N ARG A 57 25.20 -4.39 -2.12
CA ARG A 57 26.19 -5.35 -2.62
C ARG A 57 27.58 -5.08 -2.04
N ARG A 58 28.03 -3.82 -2.06
CA ARG A 58 29.31 -3.40 -1.48
C ARG A 58 29.37 -3.64 0.03
N PHE A 59 28.25 -3.42 0.73
CA PHE A 59 28.15 -3.70 2.16
C PHE A 59 28.31 -5.20 2.45
N ILE A 60 27.65 -6.08 1.70
CA ILE A 60 27.78 -7.53 1.85
C ILE A 60 29.21 -7.99 1.56
N ASP A 61 29.82 -7.50 0.48
CA ASP A 61 31.20 -7.84 0.13
C ASP A 61 32.19 -7.40 1.24
N ALA A 62 32.02 -6.18 1.76
CA ALA A 62 32.83 -5.67 2.87
C ALA A 62 32.62 -6.47 4.17
N ALA A 63 31.38 -6.87 4.49
CA ALA A 63 31.08 -7.65 5.68
C ALA A 63 31.64 -9.08 5.61
N GLN A 64 31.68 -9.69 4.42
CA GLN A 64 32.34 -10.97 4.19
C GLN A 64 33.86 -10.85 4.34
N LEU A 65 34.48 -9.84 3.72
CA LEU A 65 35.92 -9.59 3.80
C LEU A 65 36.39 -9.28 5.22
N ALA A 66 35.58 -8.55 5.99
CA ALA A 66 35.84 -8.25 7.40
C ALA A 66 35.63 -9.47 8.33
N GLY A 67 35.10 -10.59 7.82
CA GLY A 67 34.77 -11.77 8.63
C GLY A 67 33.58 -11.58 9.58
N ALA A 68 32.85 -10.47 9.47
CA ALA A 68 31.68 -10.15 10.30
C ALA A 68 30.44 -10.94 9.87
N LEU A 69 30.37 -11.36 8.61
CA LEU A 69 29.28 -12.16 8.06
C LEU A 69 29.72 -13.62 7.84
N ARG A 70 29.25 -14.54 8.69
CA ARG A 70 29.44 -15.99 8.51
C ARG A 70 28.20 -16.58 7.85
N ILE A 71 28.34 -17.03 6.61
CA ILE A 71 27.24 -17.60 5.83
C ILE A 71 27.16 -19.11 6.13
N PRO A 72 26.04 -19.63 6.66
CA PRO A 72 25.89 -21.06 6.89
C PRO A 72 25.75 -21.83 5.57
N LEU A 73 26.22 -23.08 5.53
CA LEU A 73 26.26 -23.91 4.31
C LEU A 73 24.89 -24.15 3.66
N ASN A 74 23.81 -24.02 4.43
CA ASN A 74 22.44 -24.24 3.95
C ASN A 74 21.84 -23.03 3.23
N VAL A 75 22.50 -21.87 3.21
CA VAL A 75 22.01 -20.65 2.56
C VAL A 75 22.72 -20.46 1.23
N ASN A 76 21.94 -20.27 0.16
CA ASN A 76 22.48 -19.90 -1.14
C ASN A 76 23.14 -18.50 -1.05
N PRO A 77 24.46 -18.37 -1.30
CA PRO A 77 25.16 -17.08 -1.20
C PRO A 77 24.61 -16.01 -2.14
N LEU A 78 24.05 -16.40 -3.30
CA LEU A 78 23.46 -15.45 -4.26
C LEU A 78 22.18 -14.78 -3.73
N SER A 79 21.52 -15.37 -2.74
CA SER A 79 20.33 -14.78 -2.13
C SER A 79 20.65 -13.51 -1.34
N LEU A 80 21.86 -13.41 -0.78
CA LEU A 80 22.32 -12.24 -0.01
C LEU A 80 22.41 -10.97 -0.86
N TYR A 81 22.69 -11.12 -2.16
CA TYR A 81 22.78 -9.99 -3.09
C TYR A 81 21.42 -9.52 -3.63
N ARG A 82 20.35 -10.24 -3.29
CA ARG A 82 18.97 -9.97 -3.72
C ARG A 82 18.08 -9.70 -2.50
N PRO A 83 18.27 -8.57 -1.81
CA PRO A 83 17.40 -8.22 -0.70
C PRO A 83 15.98 -7.94 -1.21
N GLU A 84 14.99 -8.25 -0.38
CA GLU A 84 13.61 -7.88 -0.62
C GLU A 84 13.43 -6.38 -0.31
N PHE A 85 13.08 -5.60 -1.34
CA PHE A 85 12.75 -4.19 -1.17
C PHE A 85 11.24 -4.00 -1.20
N ARG A 86 10.70 -3.41 -0.13
CA ARG A 86 9.30 -3.01 -0.06
C ARG A 86 9.15 -1.58 -0.55
N GLN A 87 8.28 -1.40 -1.53
CA GLN A 87 7.86 -0.07 -1.96
C GLN A 87 6.99 0.56 -0.86
N PRO A 88 6.96 1.90 -0.76
CA PRO A 88 5.99 2.57 0.10
C PRO A 88 4.57 2.10 -0.24
N ALA A 89 3.81 1.69 0.77
CA ALA A 89 2.41 1.36 0.62
C ALA A 89 1.61 2.59 0.16
N LEU A 90 0.50 2.36 -0.54
CA LEU A 90 -0.39 3.46 -0.86
C LEU A 90 -0.98 4.00 0.45
N PRO A 91 -0.91 5.31 0.72
CA PRO A 91 -1.66 5.86 1.84
C PRO A 91 -3.16 5.68 1.58
N TRP A 92 -3.89 5.34 2.63
CA TRP A 92 -5.33 5.15 2.54
C TRP A 92 -6.02 6.51 2.45
N ILE A 93 -7.09 6.60 1.65
CA ILE A 93 -7.90 7.82 1.60
C ILE A 93 -9.01 7.74 2.64
N ASP A 94 -9.68 6.59 2.70
CA ASP A 94 -10.78 6.32 3.62
C ASP A 94 -10.54 4.94 4.27
N PRO A 95 -10.00 4.91 5.49
CA PRO A 95 -9.72 3.67 6.20
C PRO A 95 -10.94 2.77 6.38
N ALA A 96 -12.13 3.34 6.56
CA ALA A 96 -13.35 2.56 6.82
C ALA A 96 -13.80 1.83 5.56
N LYS A 97 -13.89 2.54 4.42
CA LYS A 97 -14.27 1.93 3.13
C LYS A 97 -13.25 0.88 2.67
N GLU A 98 -11.96 1.13 2.91
CA GLU A 98 -10.91 0.18 2.54
C GLU A 98 -10.90 -1.06 3.45
N ALA A 99 -11.16 -0.92 4.76
CA ALA A 99 -11.31 -2.05 5.68
C ALA A 99 -12.49 -2.97 5.29
N THR A 100 -13.66 -2.40 4.99
CA THR A 100 -14.83 -3.17 4.53
C THR A 100 -14.54 -3.87 3.19
N ALA A 101 -13.76 -3.25 2.29
CA ALA A 101 -13.33 -3.89 1.06
C ALA A 101 -12.40 -5.10 1.33
N PHE A 102 -11.47 -4.98 2.28
CA PHE A 102 -10.60 -6.10 2.67
C PHE A 102 -11.36 -7.26 3.29
N GLU A 103 -12.33 -6.97 4.16
CA GLU A 103 -13.22 -7.99 4.73
C GLU A 103 -13.95 -8.76 3.61
N LYS A 104 -14.53 -8.06 2.64
CA LYS A 104 -15.16 -8.66 1.46
C LYS A 104 -14.17 -9.48 0.63
N PHE A 105 -12.94 -9.03 0.43
CA PHE A 105 -11.94 -9.79 -0.32
C PHE A 105 -11.51 -11.08 0.37
N ILE A 106 -11.43 -11.08 1.70
CA ILE A 106 -11.17 -12.30 2.49
C ILE A 106 -12.36 -13.24 2.38
N ALA A 107 -13.58 -12.73 2.56
CA ALA A 107 -14.81 -13.52 2.47
C ALA A 107 -15.01 -14.17 1.10
N MET A 108 -14.66 -13.48 0.01
CA MET A 108 -14.68 -14.02 -1.35
C MET A 108 -13.49 -14.95 -1.67
N GLY A 109 -12.51 -15.09 -0.77
CA GLY A 109 -11.30 -15.89 -1.01
C GLY A 109 -10.34 -15.31 -2.05
N VAL A 110 -10.50 -14.03 -2.41
CA VAL A 110 -9.69 -13.36 -3.45
C VAL A 110 -8.32 -12.91 -2.92
N LYS A 111 -8.26 -12.53 -1.64
CA LYS A 111 -7.00 -12.15 -0.97
C LYS A 111 -6.84 -12.86 0.36
N SER A 112 -5.61 -13.28 0.64
CA SER A 112 -5.24 -13.81 1.97
C SER A 112 -4.97 -12.67 2.95
N ARG A 113 -5.16 -12.94 4.26
CA ARG A 113 -4.76 -12.02 5.35
C ARG A 113 -3.32 -11.55 5.22
N TRP A 114 -2.41 -12.46 4.87
CA TRP A 114 -0.99 -12.17 4.73
C TRP A 114 -0.70 -11.25 3.53
N GLN A 115 -1.50 -11.35 2.46
CA GLN A 115 -1.39 -10.43 1.33
C GLN A 115 -1.86 -9.02 1.72
N ILE A 116 -2.95 -8.92 2.49
CA ILE A 116 -3.44 -7.63 2.98
C ILE A 116 -2.42 -6.97 3.91
N ILE A 117 -1.84 -7.70 4.86
CA ILE A 117 -0.78 -7.16 5.75
C ILE A 117 0.40 -6.61 4.92
N ARG A 118 0.80 -7.32 3.86
CA ARG A 118 1.86 -6.85 2.97
C ARG A 118 1.46 -5.64 2.13
N ASP A 119 0.22 -5.59 1.65
CA ASP A 119 -0.32 -4.44 0.89
C ASP A 119 -0.29 -3.16 1.73
N ILE A 120 -0.48 -3.30 3.05
CA ILE A 120 -0.43 -2.21 4.03
C ILE A 120 1.03 -1.87 4.44
N GLY A 121 1.99 -2.70 4.05
CA GLY A 121 3.43 -2.51 4.29
C GLY A 121 3.99 -3.24 5.52
N GLY A 122 3.16 -4.02 6.23
CA GLY A 122 3.56 -4.83 7.37
C GLY A 122 4.21 -6.17 6.98
N ASP A 123 4.94 -6.77 7.90
CA ASP A 123 5.40 -8.16 7.79
C ASP A 123 4.42 -9.08 8.52
N PRO A 124 3.76 -10.04 7.83
CA PRO A 124 2.83 -10.98 8.46
C PRO A 124 3.41 -11.70 9.68
N ARG A 125 4.70 -12.06 9.66
CA ARG A 125 5.34 -12.76 10.79
C ARG A 125 5.49 -11.86 12.00
N GLN A 126 5.86 -10.60 11.78
CA GLN A 126 5.98 -9.61 12.85
C GLN A 126 4.61 -9.27 13.42
N VAL A 127 3.61 -9.10 12.55
CA VAL A 127 2.23 -8.83 12.97
C VAL A 127 1.69 -10.00 13.80
N ASP A 128 1.89 -11.25 13.35
CA ASP A 128 1.43 -12.41 14.10
C ASP A 128 2.13 -12.53 15.48
N ALA A 129 3.43 -12.27 15.54
CA ALA A 129 4.17 -12.26 16.81
C ALA A 129 3.72 -11.13 17.75
N GLN A 130 3.41 -9.95 17.22
CA GLN A 130 2.89 -8.82 18.00
C GLN A 130 1.50 -9.11 18.55
N LEU A 131 0.63 -9.71 17.73
CA LEU A 131 -0.73 -10.10 18.14
C LEU A 131 -0.69 -11.21 19.21
N GLU A 132 0.20 -12.19 19.09
CA GLU A 132 0.36 -13.25 20.10
C GLU A 132 0.88 -12.70 21.44
N ALA A 133 1.72 -11.67 21.39
CA ALA A 133 2.22 -10.98 22.58
C ALA A 133 1.25 -9.92 23.14
N ASP A 134 0.15 -9.60 22.44
CA ASP A 134 -0.79 -8.56 22.84
C ASP A 134 -1.75 -9.07 23.93
N PRO A 135 -1.70 -8.52 25.16
CA PRO A 135 -2.61 -8.92 26.23
C PRO A 135 -4.08 -8.53 25.97
N LEU A 136 -4.36 -7.71 24.95
CA LEU A 136 -5.69 -7.27 24.53
C LEU A 136 -6.12 -7.89 23.20
N ASP A 137 -5.55 -9.03 22.80
CA ASP A 137 -5.95 -9.72 21.58
C ASP A 137 -7.44 -10.13 21.60
N VAL A 138 -8.26 -9.36 20.87
CA VAL A 138 -9.72 -9.54 20.74
C VAL A 138 -10.11 -10.27 19.46
N ARG A 139 -9.20 -11.02 18.83
CA ARG A 139 -9.52 -11.78 17.62
C ARG A 139 -10.69 -12.73 17.87
N PRO A 140 -11.69 -12.79 16.97
CA PRO A 140 -12.66 -13.86 17.01
C PRO A 140 -11.89 -15.18 16.81
N VAL A 141 -11.90 -16.03 17.83
CA VAL A 141 -11.38 -17.40 17.75
C VAL A 141 -12.12 -18.06 16.60
N PRO A 142 -11.44 -18.75 15.66
CA PRO A 142 -12.12 -19.44 14.57
C PRO A 142 -12.97 -20.57 15.15
N ASP A 143 -14.21 -20.25 15.50
CA ASP A 143 -15.24 -21.22 15.79
C ASP A 143 -15.53 -21.96 14.49
N SER A 144 -15.28 -23.27 14.48
CA SER A 144 -15.51 -24.15 13.33
C SER A 144 -16.99 -24.34 12.98
N ASN A 145 -17.89 -23.44 13.40
CA ASN A 145 -19.32 -23.56 13.23
C ASN A 145 -19.99 -22.18 13.21
N SER A 146 -20.10 -21.59 12.02
CA SER A 146 -21.18 -20.65 11.71
C SER A 146 -21.48 -20.73 10.20
N PRO A 147 -22.70 -21.14 9.80
CA PRO A 147 -23.07 -21.22 8.40
C PRO A 147 -23.23 -19.82 7.81
N THR A 148 -22.45 -19.53 6.78
CA THR A 148 -22.58 -18.34 5.94
C THR A 148 -23.97 -18.29 5.31
N GLN A 149 -24.84 -17.40 5.79
CA GLN A 149 -26.00 -16.98 5.00
C GLN A 149 -25.60 -15.83 4.05
N PRO A 150 -25.99 -15.89 2.76
CA PRO A 150 -25.72 -14.84 1.80
C PRO A 150 -26.81 -13.77 1.87
N ASN A 151 -26.53 -12.63 2.49
CA ASN A 151 -27.36 -11.44 2.31
C ASN A 151 -26.81 -10.58 1.16
N ALA A 152 -27.57 -10.58 0.06
CA ALA A 152 -27.44 -9.69 -1.08
C ALA A 152 -27.88 -8.25 -0.72
N PRO A 153 -27.57 -7.24 -1.56
CA PRO A 153 -27.10 -5.93 -1.12
C PRO A 153 -28.23 -4.96 -0.74
N GLU A 154 -28.07 -4.28 0.39
CA GLU A 154 -28.81 -3.05 0.68
C GLU A 154 -28.14 -1.87 -0.05
N GLY A 155 -28.96 -1.10 -0.74
CA GLY A 155 -28.56 -0.09 -1.71
C GLY A 155 -27.69 1.03 -1.14
N GLU A 156 -26.81 1.53 -2.01
CA GLU A 156 -26.06 2.76 -1.79
C GLU A 156 -27.03 3.94 -1.60
N PRO A 157 -26.89 4.76 -0.54
CA PRO A 157 -27.29 6.15 -0.65
C PRO A 157 -26.22 6.85 -1.51
N ASP A 158 -26.65 7.19 -2.71
CA ASP A 158 -25.95 8.00 -3.70
C ASP A 158 -25.85 9.44 -3.19
N ASP A 159 -24.92 9.71 -2.26
CA ASP A 159 -24.61 11.08 -1.81
C ASP A 159 -23.62 11.73 -2.77
N ASP A 160 -24.08 11.93 -4.01
CA ASP A 160 -23.55 12.91 -4.96
C ASP A 160 -24.16 14.30 -4.62
N GLU A 161 -23.86 14.83 -3.43
CA GLU A 161 -24.13 16.26 -3.16
C GLU A 161 -23.10 17.14 -3.89
N GLN A 162 -23.46 17.51 -5.12
CA GLN A 162 -22.80 18.57 -5.88
C GLN A 162 -22.91 19.91 -5.13
N PRO A 163 -21.82 20.66 -4.89
CA PRO A 163 -21.96 22.06 -4.56
C PRO A 163 -22.45 22.80 -5.82
N LYS A 164 -23.71 23.27 -5.76
CA LYS A 164 -24.31 24.18 -6.74
C LYS A 164 -23.35 25.35 -7.01
N GLN A 165 -22.72 25.36 -8.18
CA GLN A 165 -22.14 26.59 -8.71
C GLN A 165 -23.30 27.47 -9.18
N GLN A 166 -23.58 28.49 -8.38
CA GLN A 166 -24.51 29.56 -8.70
C GLN A 166 -24.03 30.25 -9.98
N GLU A 167 -24.91 30.29 -10.99
CA GLU A 167 -24.89 31.33 -12.02
C GLU A 167 -24.98 32.71 -11.35
N ALA A 168 -24.05 33.60 -11.70
CA ALA A 168 -24.25 35.02 -11.60
C ALA A 168 -23.39 35.71 -12.68
N ALA A 169 -24.10 36.26 -13.67
CA ALA A 169 -23.81 37.41 -14.54
C ALA A 169 -22.36 37.72 -14.92
#